data_AF-A0A958FFQ6-F1
#
_entry.id   AF-A0A958FFQ6-F1
#
_cell.length_a   1.000
_cell.length_b   1.000
_cell.length_c   1.000
_cell.angle_alpha   90.00
_cell.angle_beta   90.00
_cell.angle_gamma   90.00
#
_symmetry.space_group_name_H-M   'P 1'
#
loop_
_entity.id
_entity.type
_entity.pdbx_description
1 polymer ?
#
loop_
_entity_poly.entity_id
_entity_poly.type
_entity_poly.pdbx_seq_one_letter_code
_entity_poly.pdbx_strand_id
1 'polypeptide(L)'
;NLYRNKMYALINMIGLGVAIACCVVAYVNYQFSASFDNFHPGAGQIYLVNSYQIQDGQRQNWTLAPMPVAEAIRKDIPGIKRVSRYSVAGGIMKYEDKVFNESFYFADSDFLEMFNFPLLSGNAGALNDVSGVVVSREIARKYFGTADPLGKQITISSDGETY
;
A
#
# COMPACT_ATOMS: atom_id res chain seq x y z
N ASN A 1 -20.92 -28.18 -45.21
CA ASN A 1 -21.31 -26.79 -45.53
C ASN A 1 -20.42 -25.68 -44.95
N LEU A 2 -19.51 -25.95 -43.99
CA LEU A 2 -18.55 -24.94 -43.49
C LEU A 2 -17.54 -24.45 -44.55
N TYR A 3 -17.20 -25.29 -45.53
CA TYR A 3 -16.24 -24.96 -46.59
C TYR A 3 -16.78 -24.01 -47.68
N ARG A 4 -18.10 -23.75 -47.73
CA ARG A 4 -18.74 -22.95 -48.80
C ARG A 4 -18.80 -21.45 -48.48
N ASN A 5 -18.77 -21.07 -47.21
CA ASN A 5 -18.83 -19.67 -46.73
C ASN A 5 -17.69 -19.35 -45.74
N LYS A 6 -16.43 -19.62 -46.13
CA LYS A 6 -15.24 -19.46 -45.28
C LYS A 6 -15.09 -18.05 -44.70
N MET A 7 -15.42 -17.02 -45.48
CA MET A 7 -15.27 -15.61 -45.05
C MET A 7 -16.26 -15.22 -43.94
N TYR A 8 -17.52 -15.66 -44.04
CA TYR A 8 -18.52 -15.45 -42.98
C TYR A 8 -18.18 -16.22 -41.70
N ALA A 9 -17.69 -17.44 -41.82
CA ALA A 9 -17.22 -18.23 -40.68
C ALA A 9 -16.01 -17.56 -39.98
N LEU A 10 -15.09 -16.98 -40.76
CA LEU A 10 -13.92 -16.28 -40.23
C LEU A 10 -14.31 -15.01 -39.47
N ILE A 11 -15.20 -14.17 -40.02
CA ILE A 11 -15.67 -12.94 -39.37
C ILE A 11 -16.36 -13.27 -38.04
N ASN A 12 -17.25 -14.26 -38.01
CA ASN A 12 -17.94 -14.66 -36.78
C ASN A 12 -16.96 -15.24 -35.74
N MET A 13 -15.96 -16.00 -36.18
CA MET A 13 -14.96 -16.57 -35.28
C MET A 13 -14.05 -15.50 -34.67
N ILE A 14 -13.64 -14.50 -35.46
CA ILE A 14 -12.85 -13.36 -34.96
C ILE A 14 -13.71 -12.50 -34.02
N GLY A 15 -14.95 -12.18 -34.39
CA GLY A 15 -15.84 -11.38 -33.55
C GLY A 15 -16.12 -12.05 -32.20
N LEU A 16 -16.38 -13.36 -32.21
CA LEU A 16 -16.52 -14.14 -30.97
C LEU A 16 -15.22 -14.18 -30.17
N GLY A 17 -14.07 -14.37 -30.83
CA GLY A 17 -12.75 -14.36 -30.19
C GLY A 17 -12.45 -13.03 -29.49
N VAL A 18 -12.74 -11.90 -30.15
CA VAL A 18 -12.57 -10.56 -29.56
C VAL A 18 -13.52 -10.35 -28.39
N ALA A 19 -14.79 -10.76 -28.51
CA ALA A 19 -15.76 -10.64 -27.42
C ALA A 19 -15.32 -11.45 -26.18
N ILE A 20 -14.86 -12.68 -26.36
CA ILE A 20 -14.33 -13.53 -25.28
C ILE A 20 -13.08 -12.89 -24.67
N ALA A 21 -12.15 -12.39 -25.48
CA ALA A 21 -10.93 -11.73 -25.00
C ALA A 21 -11.25 -10.52 -24.11
N CYS A 22 -12.20 -9.66 -24.53
CA CYS A 22 -12.67 -8.54 -23.73
C CYS A 22 -13.27 -8.99 -22.39
N CYS A 23 -14.12 -10.04 -22.39
CA CYS A 23 -14.69 -10.59 -21.17
C CYS A 23 -13.63 -11.17 -20.22
N VAL A 24 -12.62 -11.85 -20.76
CA VAL A 24 -11.50 -12.40 -19.97
C VAL A 24 -10.68 -11.27 -19.34
N VAL A 25 -10.33 -10.23 -20.09
CA VAL A 25 -9.60 -9.07 -19.56
C VAL A 25 -10.41 -8.38 -18.47
N ALA A 26 -11.71 -8.19 -18.66
CA ALA A 26 -12.58 -7.60 -17.64
C ALA A 26 -12.64 -8.46 -16.37
N TYR A 27 -12.76 -9.78 -16.52
CA TYR A 27 -12.78 -10.71 -15.39
C TYR A 27 -11.45 -10.72 -14.62
N VAL A 28 -10.31 -10.77 -15.32
CA VAL A 28 -8.99 -10.73 -14.69
C VAL A 28 -8.78 -9.42 -13.95
N ASN A 29 -9.20 -8.28 -14.51
CA ASN A 29 -9.15 -6.99 -13.81
C ASN A 29 -10.02 -6.98 -12.55
N TYR A 30 -11.25 -7.51 -12.63
CA TYR A 30 -12.11 -7.62 -11.46
C TYR A 30 -11.51 -8.52 -10.38
N GLN A 31 -10.97 -9.68 -10.77
CA GLN A 31 -10.36 -10.63 -9.85
C GLN A 31 -9.08 -10.07 -9.21
N PHE A 32 -8.28 -9.32 -9.97
CA PHE A 32 -7.13 -8.60 -9.45
C PHE A 32 -7.58 -7.56 -8.41
N SER A 33 -8.53 -6.68 -8.75
CA SER A 33 -9.05 -5.67 -7.82
C SER A 33 -9.69 -6.28 -6.56
N ALA A 34 -10.40 -7.40 -6.70
CA ALA A 34 -11.03 -8.09 -5.58
C ALA A 34 -10.03 -8.83 -4.68
N SER A 35 -8.87 -9.24 -5.21
CA SER A 35 -7.84 -9.97 -4.45
C SER A 35 -6.71 -9.09 -3.93
N PHE A 36 -6.57 -7.87 -4.45
CA PHE A 36 -5.42 -7.00 -4.23
C PHE A 36 -5.13 -6.75 -2.73
N ASP A 37 -6.16 -6.49 -1.92
CA ASP A 37 -5.99 -6.17 -0.48
C ASP A 37 -6.27 -7.36 0.46
N ASN A 38 -6.64 -8.53 -0.08
CA ASN A 38 -7.10 -9.68 0.71
C ASN A 38 -5.96 -10.54 1.28
N PHE A 39 -4.69 -10.10 1.18
CA PHE A 39 -3.53 -10.85 1.67
C PHE A 39 -3.22 -10.59 3.16
N HIS A 40 -3.88 -9.63 3.79
CA HIS A 40 -3.72 -9.35 5.21
C HIS A 40 -4.60 -10.30 6.06
N PRO A 41 -4.03 -11.07 7.01
CA PRO A 41 -4.78 -11.83 7.99
C PRO A 41 -5.73 -10.91 8.75
N GLY A 42 -7.02 -11.26 8.76
CA GLY A 42 -8.03 -10.43 9.41
C GLY A 42 -8.33 -9.12 8.68
N ALA A 43 -8.12 -9.03 7.35
CA ALA A 43 -8.49 -7.85 6.54
C ALA A 43 -9.91 -7.33 6.82
N GLY A 44 -10.88 -8.22 7.05
CA GLY A 44 -12.25 -7.85 7.44
C GLY A 44 -12.43 -7.24 8.83
N GLN A 45 -11.36 -7.16 9.63
CA GLN A 45 -11.30 -6.56 10.98
C GLN A 45 -10.37 -5.33 11.02
N ILE A 46 -9.81 -4.92 9.87
CA ILE A 46 -9.00 -3.72 9.74
C ILE A 46 -9.91 -2.60 9.21
N TYR A 47 -9.96 -1.49 9.93
CA TYR A 47 -10.81 -0.36 9.60
C TYR A 47 -9.99 0.91 9.51
N LEU A 48 -10.30 1.75 8.53
CA LEU A 48 -9.75 3.09 8.39
C LEU A 48 -10.65 4.10 9.10
N VAL A 49 -10.06 4.89 10.01
CA VAL A 49 -10.78 5.95 10.71
C VAL A 49 -10.79 7.19 9.83
N ASN A 50 -11.98 7.61 9.42
CA ASN A 50 -12.21 8.81 8.63
C ASN A 50 -12.91 9.87 9.48
N SER A 51 -12.68 11.14 9.16
CA SER A 51 -13.42 12.24 9.77
C SER A 51 -14.38 12.86 8.77
N TYR A 52 -15.32 13.65 9.26
CA TYR A 52 -16.16 14.49 8.41
C TYR A 52 -16.32 15.86 9.06
N GLN A 53 -16.60 16.86 8.25
CA GLN A 53 -16.91 18.21 8.68
C GLN A 53 -18.22 18.64 8.05
N ILE A 54 -18.97 19.50 8.75
CA ILE A 54 -20.14 20.15 8.18
C ILE A 54 -19.72 21.55 7.77
N GLN A 55 -19.69 21.80 6.46
CA GLN A 55 -19.38 23.09 5.87
C GLN A 55 -20.58 23.53 5.04
N ASP A 56 -21.11 24.72 5.29
CA ASP A 56 -22.30 25.27 4.63
C ASP A 56 -23.52 24.33 4.64
N GLY A 57 -23.72 23.61 5.75
CA GLY A 57 -24.81 22.64 5.90
C GLY A 57 -24.61 21.33 5.12
N GLN A 58 -23.49 21.18 4.41
CA GLN A 58 -23.14 19.96 3.68
C GLN A 58 -22.07 19.15 4.44
N ARG A 59 -22.25 17.83 4.46
CA ARG A 59 -21.28 16.90 5.04
C ARG A 59 -20.13 16.68 4.03
N GLN A 60 -18.93 17.09 4.41
CA GLN A 60 -17.70 16.77 3.71
C GLN A 60 -16.96 15.65 4.43
N ASN A 61 -16.73 14.53 3.76
CA ASN A 61 -15.96 13.42 4.32
C ASN A 61 -14.48 13.60 3.98
N TRP A 62 -13.62 13.32 4.95
CA TRP A 62 -12.17 13.40 4.86
C TRP A 62 -11.58 12.05 5.20
N THR A 63 -10.65 11.57 4.37
CA THR A 63 -9.91 10.31 4.60
C THR A 63 -8.75 10.49 5.59
N LEU A 64 -8.90 11.46 6.50
CA LEU A 64 -7.91 11.84 7.50
C LEU A 64 -8.59 11.92 8.85
N ALA A 65 -7.87 11.57 9.91
CA ALA A 65 -8.30 11.74 11.28
C ALA A 65 -7.25 12.53 12.07
N PRO A 66 -7.66 13.34 13.05
CA PRO A 66 -6.70 13.99 13.94
C PRO A 66 -5.83 12.96 14.66
N MET A 67 -4.52 13.20 14.75
CA MET A 67 -3.56 12.27 15.35
C MET A 67 -3.94 11.79 16.77
N PRO A 68 -4.54 12.61 17.67
CA PRO A 68 -4.94 12.17 19.00
C PRO A 68 -6.05 11.10 19.03
N VAL A 69 -6.80 10.93 17.93
CA VAL A 69 -7.88 9.94 17.84
C VAL A 69 -7.36 8.53 18.05
N ALA A 70 -6.13 8.23 17.63
CA ALA A 70 -5.54 6.91 17.82
C ALA A 70 -5.44 6.53 19.31
N GLU A 71 -4.97 7.46 20.16
CA GLU A 71 -4.88 7.25 21.61
C GLU A 71 -6.27 7.17 22.26
N ALA A 72 -7.22 8.00 21.82
CA ALA A 72 -8.58 7.94 22.32
C ALA A 72 -9.23 6.58 22.01
N ILE A 73 -9.03 6.04 20.79
CA ILE A 73 -9.53 4.71 20.44
C ILE A 73 -8.91 3.62 21.32
N ARG A 74 -7.58 3.65 21.52
CA ARG A 74 -6.89 2.70 22.40
C ARG A 74 -7.45 2.69 23.82
N LYS A 75 -7.78 3.87 24.35
CA LYS A 75 -8.19 4.05 25.74
C LYS A 75 -9.68 3.79 25.96
N ASP A 76 -10.53 4.31 25.08
CA ASP A 76 -11.95 4.47 25.35
C ASP A 76 -12.82 3.43 24.61
N ILE A 77 -12.30 2.73 23.60
CA ILE A 77 -13.05 1.73 22.83
C ILE A 77 -12.62 0.31 23.21
N PRO A 78 -13.43 -0.43 23.98
CA PRO A 78 -13.11 -1.81 24.33
C PRO A 78 -13.19 -2.74 23.11
N GLY A 79 -12.33 -3.76 23.07
CA GLY A 79 -12.30 -4.78 22.02
C GLY A 79 -11.43 -4.47 20.81
N ILE A 80 -10.88 -3.25 20.72
CA ILE A 80 -9.86 -2.92 19.70
C ILE A 80 -8.52 -3.53 20.13
N LYS A 81 -7.96 -4.40 19.27
CA LYS A 81 -6.68 -5.08 19.56
C LYS A 81 -5.47 -4.18 19.36
N ARG A 82 -5.47 -3.38 18.29
CA ARG A 82 -4.36 -2.53 17.85
C ARG A 82 -4.87 -1.30 17.13
N VAL A 83 -4.10 -0.23 17.19
CA VAL A 83 -4.37 1.00 16.46
C VAL A 83 -3.03 1.48 15.90
N SER A 84 -2.98 1.81 14.62
CA SER A 84 -1.78 2.42 14.04
C SER A 84 -2.17 3.67 13.30
N ARG A 85 -1.41 4.73 13.52
CA ARG A 85 -1.40 5.88 12.61
C ARG A 85 -0.47 5.57 11.45
N TYR A 86 -0.77 6.16 10.30
CA TYR A 86 0.18 6.28 9.21
C TYR A 86 -0.01 7.62 8.52
N SER A 87 1.06 8.17 7.96
CA SER A 87 1.03 9.40 7.17
C SER A 87 1.88 9.22 5.92
N VAL A 88 1.38 9.71 4.78
CA VAL A 88 2.13 9.75 3.54
C VAL A 88 3.08 10.94 3.58
N ALA A 89 4.34 10.71 3.23
CA ALA A 89 5.35 11.74 3.08
C ALA A 89 6.16 11.51 1.80
N GLY A 90 6.90 12.53 1.40
CA GLY A 90 7.83 12.47 0.29
C GLY A 90 9.04 13.33 0.58
N GLY A 91 10.19 12.95 0.03
CA GLY A 91 11.42 13.67 0.30
C GLY A 91 12.65 13.02 -0.29
N ILE A 92 13.79 13.63 -0.01
CA ILE A 92 15.07 13.16 -0.48
C ILE A 92 15.56 12.05 0.44
N MET A 93 15.77 10.86 -0.11
CA MET A 93 16.48 9.77 0.55
C MET A 93 17.91 9.70 0.02
N LYS A 94 18.88 9.62 0.93
CA LYS A 94 20.31 9.55 0.62
C LYS A 94 20.97 8.36 1.31
N TYR A 95 21.80 7.66 0.53
CA TYR A 95 22.76 6.67 1.02
C TYR A 95 24.06 6.82 0.24
N GLU A 96 25.17 7.15 0.90
CA GLU A 96 26.46 7.44 0.24
C GLU A 96 26.28 8.49 -0.88
N ASP A 97 26.63 8.15 -2.11
CA ASP A 97 26.50 9.02 -3.30
C ASP A 97 25.13 8.90 -3.99
N LYS A 98 24.26 8.00 -3.53
CA LYS A 98 22.93 7.79 -4.10
C LYS A 98 21.91 8.71 -3.44
N VAL A 99 21.31 9.58 -4.23
CA VAL A 99 20.33 10.57 -3.77
C VAL A 99 19.14 10.54 -4.71
N PHE A 100 17.95 10.22 -4.19
CA PHE A 100 16.72 10.24 -4.98
C PHE A 100 15.55 10.79 -4.18
N ASN A 101 14.54 11.30 -4.87
CA ASN A 101 13.26 11.63 -4.28
C ASN A 101 12.44 10.34 -4.13
N GLU A 102 11.97 10.05 -2.93
CA GLU A 102 11.19 8.86 -2.60
C GLU A 102 9.88 9.26 -1.92
N SER A 103 8.85 8.45 -2.12
CA SER A 103 7.65 8.46 -1.29
C SER A 103 7.80 7.43 -0.18
N PHE A 104 7.46 7.82 1.04
CA PHE A 104 7.56 6.95 2.20
C PHE A 104 6.42 7.25 3.18
N TYR A 105 6.32 6.40 4.21
CA TYR A 105 5.26 6.48 5.19
C TYR A 105 5.87 6.56 6.59
N PHE A 106 5.37 7.48 7.39
CA PHE A 106 5.52 7.40 8.83
C PHE A 106 4.41 6.51 9.37
N ALA A 107 4.75 5.57 10.26
CA ALA A 107 3.78 4.66 10.84
C ALA A 107 4.13 4.32 12.29
N ASP A 108 3.12 4.04 13.11
CA ASP A 108 3.33 3.52 14.46
C ASP A 108 3.86 2.07 14.40
N SER A 109 4.46 1.59 15.49
CA SER A 109 5.03 0.23 15.56
C SER A 109 4.02 -0.90 15.33
N ASP A 110 2.76 -0.69 15.75
CA ASP A 110 1.66 -1.63 15.52
C ASP A 110 1.38 -1.88 14.02
N PHE A 111 1.82 -1.01 13.11
CA PHE A 111 1.52 -1.11 11.68
C PHE A 111 1.92 -2.45 11.07
N LEU A 112 3.15 -2.91 11.33
CA LEU A 112 3.66 -4.17 10.77
C LEU A 112 3.05 -5.41 11.42
N GLU A 113 2.43 -5.26 12.60
CA GLU A 113 1.69 -6.33 13.26
C GLU A 113 0.22 -6.37 12.80
N MET A 114 -0.34 -5.23 12.40
CA MET A 114 -1.68 -5.13 11.82
C MET A 114 -1.71 -5.60 10.36
N PHE A 115 -0.69 -5.24 9.59
CA PHE A 115 -0.59 -5.56 8.16
C PHE A 115 0.49 -6.60 7.91
N ASN A 116 0.09 -7.74 7.32
CA ASN A 116 1.04 -8.80 6.95
C ASN A 116 1.93 -8.39 5.78
N PHE A 117 3.09 -7.83 6.11
CA PHE A 117 4.20 -7.60 5.19
C PHE A 117 5.33 -8.60 5.51
N PRO A 118 5.49 -9.68 4.73
CA PRO A 118 6.53 -10.68 4.98
C PRO A 118 7.92 -10.05 4.93
N LEU A 119 8.62 -10.07 6.06
CA LEU A 119 9.99 -9.56 6.15
C LEU A 119 10.97 -10.58 5.57
N LEU A 120 11.79 -10.13 4.62
CA LEU A 120 12.83 -10.96 4.01
C LEU A 120 14.09 -11.04 4.88
N SER A 121 14.33 -10.01 5.68
CA SER A 121 15.45 -9.89 6.61
C SER A 121 15.08 -8.88 7.71
N GLY A 122 15.73 -8.96 8.87
CA GLY A 122 15.45 -8.08 10.02
C GLY A 122 14.26 -8.55 10.86
N ASN A 123 13.60 -7.62 11.56
CA ASN A 123 12.48 -7.92 12.46
C ASN A 123 11.38 -6.84 12.40
N ALA A 124 10.15 -7.23 12.74
CA ALA A 124 8.98 -6.33 12.71
C ALA A 124 9.02 -5.26 13.82
N GLY A 125 9.84 -5.46 14.86
CA GLY A 125 10.09 -4.47 15.89
C GLY A 125 10.95 -3.29 15.45
N ALA A 126 11.34 -3.22 14.17
CA ALA A 126 12.11 -2.10 13.62
C ALA A 126 11.43 -0.75 13.90
N LEU A 127 10.11 -0.67 13.80
CA LEU A 127 9.35 0.57 14.02
C LEU A 127 9.15 0.93 15.51
N ASN A 128 9.70 0.18 16.46
CA ASN A 128 9.73 0.58 17.87
C ASN A 128 10.78 1.66 18.16
N ASP A 129 11.78 1.80 17.28
CA ASP A 129 12.77 2.87 17.33
C ASP A 129 12.33 3.99 16.37
N VAL A 130 12.45 5.24 16.80
CA VAL A 130 12.13 6.42 15.98
C VAL A 130 13.02 6.51 14.73
N SER A 131 14.23 5.98 14.80
CA SER A 131 15.18 5.88 13.68
C SER A 131 15.02 4.61 12.84
N GLY A 132 14.08 3.73 13.22
CA GLY A 132 13.83 2.49 12.53
C GLY A 132 13.19 2.68 11.17
N VAL A 133 13.77 2.08 10.13
CA VAL A 133 13.22 2.12 8.78
C VAL A 133 13.05 0.71 8.23
N VAL A 134 11.89 0.46 7.61
CA VAL A 134 11.65 -0.73 6.82
C VAL A 134 11.57 -0.34 5.35
N VAL A 135 12.37 -0.99 4.52
CA VAL A 135 12.43 -0.73 3.08
C VAL A 135 11.90 -1.93 2.29
N SER A 136 11.26 -1.65 1.17
CA SER A 136 10.87 -2.70 0.23
C SER A 136 12.11 -3.35 -0.40
N ARG A 137 11.95 -4.55 -0.97
CA ARG A 137 13.02 -5.22 -1.74
C ARG A 137 13.55 -4.32 -2.88
N GLU A 138 12.66 -3.56 -3.51
CA GLU A 138 13.03 -2.67 -4.61
C GLU A 138 13.89 -1.50 -4.13
N ILE A 139 13.49 -0.84 -3.05
CA ILE A 139 14.29 0.23 -2.43
C ILE A 139 15.62 -0.31 -1.92
N ALA A 140 15.62 -1.46 -1.26
CA ALA A 140 16.84 -2.11 -0.80
C ALA A 140 17.82 -2.35 -1.97
N ARG A 141 17.32 -2.87 -3.10
CA ARG A 141 18.16 -3.09 -4.29
C ARG A 141 18.63 -1.79 -4.93
N LYS A 142 17.79 -0.74 -4.95
CA LYS A 142 18.14 0.58 -5.50
C LYS A 142 19.32 1.21 -4.75
N TYR A 143 19.26 1.22 -3.41
CA TYR A 143 20.28 1.87 -2.58
C TYR A 143 21.47 0.97 -2.25
N PHE A 144 21.24 -0.31 -1.92
CA PHE A 144 22.29 -1.22 -1.44
C PHE A 144 22.75 -2.25 -2.48
N GLY A 145 22.06 -2.37 -3.62
CA GLY A 145 22.41 -3.34 -4.66
C GLY A 145 22.22 -4.77 -4.16
N THR A 146 23.31 -5.53 -4.08
CA THR A 146 23.34 -6.89 -3.52
C THR A 146 23.87 -6.94 -2.08
N ALA A 147 24.26 -5.79 -1.51
CA ALA A 147 24.73 -5.73 -0.13
C ALA A 147 23.55 -5.85 0.85
N ASP A 148 23.84 -6.35 2.05
CA ASP A 148 22.85 -6.43 3.13
C ASP A 148 22.50 -5.02 3.64
N PRO A 149 21.22 -4.59 3.58
CA PRO A 149 20.80 -3.28 4.07
C PRO A 149 20.74 -3.18 5.60
N LEU A 150 20.79 -4.30 6.33
CA LEU A 150 20.61 -4.27 7.79
C LEU A 150 21.73 -3.49 8.49
N GLY A 151 21.33 -2.65 9.45
CA GLY A 151 22.25 -1.81 10.24
C GLY A 151 22.90 -0.67 9.46
N LYS A 152 22.51 -0.45 8.20
CA LYS A 152 22.97 0.70 7.42
C LYS A 152 22.12 1.92 7.71
N GLN A 153 22.76 3.08 7.72
CA GLN A 153 22.09 4.37 7.92
C GLN A 153 21.75 4.99 6.57
N ILE A 154 20.50 5.42 6.43
CA ILE A 154 20.04 6.28 5.34
C ILE A 154 19.62 7.61 5.94
N THR A 155 19.74 8.69 5.15
CA THR A 155 19.26 10.01 5.55
C THR A 155 18.00 10.33 4.77
N ILE A 156 16.96 10.80 5.46
CA ILE A 156 15.70 11.18 4.84
C ILE A 156 15.44 12.66 5.15
N SER A 157 15.34 13.49 4.12
CA SER A 157 14.99 14.91 4.26
C SER A 157 13.60 15.17 3.68
N SER A 158 12.67 15.67 4.49
CA SER A 158 11.29 15.94 4.10
C SER A 158 10.77 17.18 4.81
N ASP A 159 10.07 18.06 4.09
CA ASP A 159 9.50 19.32 4.60
C ASP A 159 10.45 20.20 5.42
N GLY A 160 11.75 20.18 5.08
CA GLY A 160 12.79 20.96 5.74
C GLY A 160 13.38 20.30 7.00
N GLU A 161 12.85 19.16 7.43
CA GLU A 161 13.43 18.32 8.48
C GLU A 161 14.30 17.22 7.88
N THR A 162 15.26 16.71 8.66
CA THR A 162 16.12 15.59 8.27
C THR A 162 16.15 14.57 9.40
N TYR A 163 15.87 13.33 9.03
CA TYR A 163 15.84 12.13 9.85
C TYR A 163 17.01 11.21 9.48
#